data_AF-A0A3C1SP62-F1
#
_entry.id   AF-A0A3C1SP62-F1
#
_cell.length_a   1.000
_cell.length_b   1.000
_cell.length_c   1.000
_cell.angle_alpha   90.00
_cell.angle_beta   90.00
_cell.angle_gamma   90.00
#
_symmetry.space_group_name_H-M   'P 1'
#
loop_
_entity.id
_entity.type
_entity.pdbx_description
1 polymer ?
#
loop_
_entity_poly.entity_id
_entity_poly.type
_entity_poly.pdbx_seq_one_letter_code
_entity_poly.pdbx_strand_id
1 'polypeptide(L)'
;MLRRLSLFLLLALAMQCAGAERIKDLVTIAGVRNNQLVGYGLVVGLTGTGDQTTQTPFTVKSLKSMLSNLGVTIPPEVNLQLKNVAAVSLQAELPPFAKPGQTIDVTVSSIGNAKSLRGGSLMMAPLKGVDGAIYAIAQGNVVVGGLGAEAGESKITINVPSAGRIPNGATVERQVPDTFGKEGPIVLNLRQADFTTAERIVEAVNKTLGGDVAQAIDATSIQVRGPAERNQRVSLISVLENIEVVPAQTAAKVIVNSRTGTIVIGQNVKVGPAAVSHGNMTVTIAADPKVSQPAPLSRGQTVVVPNATIAVDQEKKP
;
A
#
# COMPACT_ATOMS: atom_id res chain seq x y z
N MET A 1 42.82 27.53 -24.03
CA MET A 1 42.46 26.16 -23.58
C MET A 1 41.46 26.15 -22.42
N LEU A 2 41.63 26.97 -21.37
CA LEU A 2 40.69 27.02 -20.24
C LEU A 2 39.22 27.25 -20.63
N ARG A 3 38.94 28.15 -21.58
CA ARG A 3 37.57 28.45 -22.03
C ARG A 3 36.85 27.26 -22.70
N ARG A 4 37.61 26.37 -23.36
CA ARG A 4 37.08 25.12 -23.95
C ARG A 4 36.85 24.05 -22.87
N LEU A 5 37.71 24.04 -21.84
CA LEU A 5 37.57 23.15 -20.69
C LEU A 5 36.35 23.52 -19.82
N SER A 6 36.11 24.82 -19.63
CA SER A 6 34.92 25.32 -18.91
C SER A 6 33.62 25.02 -19.66
N LEU A 7 33.62 25.07 -21.00
CA LEU A 7 32.46 24.71 -21.82
C LEU A 7 32.16 23.20 -21.75
N PHE A 8 33.20 22.37 -21.73
CA PHE A 8 33.07 20.92 -21.57
C PHE A 8 32.54 20.54 -20.18
N LEU A 9 32.98 21.24 -19.13
CA LEU A 9 32.51 21.04 -17.76
C LEU A 9 31.05 21.49 -17.58
N LEU A 10 30.63 22.60 -18.22
CA LEU A 10 29.23 23.02 -18.23
C LEU A 10 28.32 22.04 -18.98
N LEU A 11 28.82 21.43 -20.07
CA LEU A 11 28.07 20.44 -20.84
C LEU A 11 27.93 19.11 -20.07
N ALA A 12 28.93 18.74 -19.28
CA ALA A 12 28.89 17.56 -18.42
C ALA A 12 27.90 17.72 -17.24
N LEU A 13 27.76 18.93 -16.67
CA LEU A 13 26.74 19.21 -15.65
C LEU A 13 25.32 19.34 -16.22
N ALA A 14 25.17 19.48 -17.55
CA ALA A 14 23.87 19.56 -18.22
C ALA A 14 23.29 18.18 -18.59
N MET A 15 24.03 17.09 -18.42
CA MET A 15 23.48 15.73 -18.38
C MET A 15 22.69 15.55 -17.08
N GLN A 16 21.55 16.23 -16.98
CA GLN A 16 20.56 15.93 -15.97
C GLN A 16 20.17 14.47 -16.15
N CYS A 17 20.25 13.68 -15.07
CA CYS A 17 19.71 12.33 -15.01
C CYS A 17 18.26 12.35 -15.49
N ALA A 18 18.02 11.99 -16.75
CA ALA A 18 16.73 11.50 -17.16
C ALA A 18 16.52 10.22 -16.35
N GLY A 19 15.64 10.26 -15.35
CA GLY A 19 15.37 9.14 -14.46
C GLY A 19 14.74 8.01 -15.25
N ALA A 20 15.57 7.16 -15.84
CA ALA A 20 15.12 5.93 -16.46
C ALA A 20 14.60 5.02 -15.35
N GLU A 21 13.34 4.64 -15.46
CA GLU A 21 12.69 3.71 -14.54
C GLU A 21 12.60 2.36 -15.23
N ARG A 22 12.69 1.28 -14.44
CA ARG A 22 12.52 -0.06 -15.00
C ARG A 22 11.05 -0.33 -15.23
N ILE A 23 10.72 -1.10 -16.25
CA ILE A 23 9.33 -1.50 -16.53
C ILE A 23 8.67 -2.10 -15.28
N LYS A 24 9.37 -2.92 -14.48
CA LYS A 24 8.82 -3.50 -13.23
C LYS A 24 8.33 -2.49 -12.20
N ASP A 25 8.89 -1.28 -12.22
CA ASP A 25 8.53 -0.19 -11.30
C ASP A 25 7.32 0.59 -11.85
N LEU A 26 7.16 0.62 -13.17
CA LEU A 26 6.08 1.32 -13.88
C LEU A 26 4.81 0.47 -14.08
N VAL A 27 4.95 -0.86 -14.19
CA VAL A 27 3.85 -1.76 -14.58
C VAL A 27 3.58 -2.86 -13.56
N THR A 28 2.47 -3.55 -13.77
CA THR A 28 2.08 -4.80 -13.11
C THR A 28 1.67 -5.79 -14.19
N ILE A 29 1.83 -7.10 -13.94
CA ILE A 29 1.47 -8.12 -14.93
C ILE A 29 -0.01 -8.46 -14.74
N ALA A 30 -0.78 -8.40 -15.82
CA ALA A 30 -2.19 -8.76 -15.79
C ALA A 30 -2.38 -10.20 -15.33
N GLY A 31 -3.33 -10.42 -14.41
CA GLY A 31 -3.59 -11.72 -13.79
C GLY A 31 -2.70 -12.06 -12.60
N VAL A 32 -1.60 -11.34 -12.37
CA VAL A 32 -0.73 -11.49 -11.20
C VAL A 32 -1.16 -10.50 -10.14
N ARG A 33 -1.97 -10.97 -9.17
CA ARG A 33 -2.52 -10.12 -8.10
C ARG A 33 -2.49 -10.79 -6.73
N ASN A 34 -2.37 -9.97 -5.69
CA ASN A 34 -2.65 -10.41 -4.32
C ASN A 34 -4.15 -10.72 -4.20
N ASN A 35 -4.49 -11.73 -3.41
CA ASN A 35 -5.87 -12.10 -3.14
C ASN A 35 -6.16 -11.88 -1.66
N GLN A 36 -7.24 -11.14 -1.37
CA GLN A 36 -7.64 -10.87 0.00
C GLN A 36 -8.33 -12.10 0.58
N LEU A 37 -7.92 -12.48 1.78
CA LEU A 37 -8.54 -13.53 2.56
C LEU A 37 -9.19 -12.93 3.80
N VAL A 38 -10.37 -13.45 4.14
CA VAL A 38 -11.12 -13.07 5.32
C VAL A 38 -11.44 -14.29 6.16
N GLY A 39 -11.42 -14.14 7.47
CA GLY A 39 -11.76 -15.22 8.39
C GLY A 39 -12.43 -14.70 9.66
N TYR A 40 -12.94 -15.64 10.42
CA TYR A 40 -13.51 -15.43 11.74
C TYR A 40 -12.86 -16.40 12.70
N GLY A 41 -12.43 -15.92 13.85
CA GLY A 41 -11.73 -16.72 14.84
C GLY A 41 -12.01 -16.29 16.27
N LEU A 42 -11.44 -17.05 17.20
CA LEU A 42 -11.47 -16.75 18.63
C LEU A 42 -10.05 -16.53 19.12
N VAL A 43 -9.81 -15.40 19.78
CA VAL A 43 -8.58 -15.17 20.55
C VAL A 43 -8.85 -15.52 22.00
N VAL A 44 -8.01 -16.37 22.58
CA VAL A 44 -8.11 -16.85 23.97
C VAL A 44 -6.88 -16.43 24.78
N GLY A 45 -6.94 -16.55 26.10
CA GLY A 45 -5.81 -16.23 26.98
C GLY A 45 -5.69 -14.74 27.34
N LEU A 46 -6.76 -13.96 27.12
CA LEU A 46 -6.78 -12.53 27.45
C LEU A 46 -6.91 -12.31 28.97
N THR A 47 -6.20 -11.31 29.50
CA THR A 47 -6.18 -10.97 30.94
C THR A 47 -7.40 -10.12 31.33
N GLY A 48 -8.60 -10.68 31.21
CA GLY A 48 -9.84 -10.00 31.60
C GLY A 48 -10.31 -8.91 30.61
N THR A 49 -9.67 -8.81 29.44
CA THR A 49 -9.95 -7.82 28.39
C THR A 49 -10.76 -8.36 27.22
N GLY A 50 -11.25 -9.59 27.31
CA GLY A 50 -12.10 -10.22 26.29
C GLY A 50 -13.50 -9.62 26.21
N ASP A 51 -14.32 -10.25 25.39
CA ASP A 51 -15.68 -9.83 25.07
C ASP A 51 -16.64 -9.98 26.27
N GLN A 52 -17.51 -9.00 26.49
CA GLN A 52 -18.56 -9.09 27.52
C GLN A 52 -19.80 -9.80 26.98
N THR A 53 -20.19 -10.89 27.64
CA THR A 53 -21.20 -11.83 27.16
C THR A 53 -22.60 -11.24 26.99
N THR A 54 -22.94 -10.18 27.71
CA THR A 54 -24.22 -9.48 27.58
C THR A 54 -24.35 -8.67 26.29
N GLN A 55 -23.23 -8.24 25.71
CA GLN A 55 -23.21 -7.40 24.51
C GLN A 55 -22.82 -8.18 23.25
N THR A 56 -22.09 -9.29 23.39
CA THR A 56 -21.57 -10.10 22.27
C THR A 56 -21.97 -11.58 22.40
N PRO A 57 -23.28 -11.91 22.25
CA PRO A 57 -23.75 -13.29 22.39
C PRO A 57 -23.16 -14.26 21.34
N PHE A 58 -22.66 -13.74 20.22
CA PHE A 58 -22.02 -14.52 19.16
C PHE A 58 -20.67 -15.13 19.59
N THR A 59 -19.92 -14.47 20.49
CA THR A 59 -18.66 -15.01 21.03
C THR A 59 -18.92 -16.27 21.85
N VAL A 60 -19.95 -16.26 22.69
CA VAL A 60 -20.39 -17.42 23.48
C VAL A 60 -20.82 -18.57 22.58
N LYS A 61 -21.64 -18.29 21.56
CA LYS A 61 -22.07 -19.31 20.58
C LYS A 61 -20.89 -19.92 19.85
N SER A 62 -19.94 -19.10 19.42
CA SER A 62 -18.74 -19.55 18.70
C SER A 62 -17.86 -20.45 19.55
N LEU A 63 -17.66 -20.09 20.82
CA LEU A 63 -16.92 -20.92 21.76
C LEU A 63 -17.63 -22.25 22.03
N LYS A 64 -18.95 -22.23 22.22
CA LYS A 64 -19.76 -23.46 22.38
C LYS A 64 -19.62 -24.36 21.15
N SER A 65 -19.73 -23.83 19.93
CA SER A 65 -19.56 -24.58 18.70
C SER A 65 -18.15 -25.16 18.55
N MET A 66 -17.12 -24.37 18.88
CA MET A 66 -15.73 -24.83 18.86
C MET A 66 -15.51 -26.00 19.83
N LEU A 67 -15.96 -25.85 21.07
CA LEU A 67 -15.84 -26.91 22.08
C LEU A 67 -16.63 -28.15 21.69
N SER A 68 -17.82 -27.99 21.11
CA SER A 68 -18.61 -29.12 20.58
C SER A 68 -17.87 -29.85 19.47
N ASN A 69 -17.19 -29.14 18.56
CA ASN A 69 -16.40 -29.75 17.49
C ASN A 69 -15.17 -30.51 18.03
N LEU A 70 -14.69 -30.15 19.22
CA LEU A 70 -13.62 -30.83 19.94
C LEU A 70 -14.14 -31.96 20.86
N GLY A 71 -15.43 -32.29 20.79
CA GLY A 71 -16.04 -33.37 21.58
C GLY A 71 -16.48 -32.97 22.99
N VAL A 72 -16.46 -31.68 23.33
CA VAL A 72 -16.91 -31.16 24.63
C VAL A 72 -18.34 -30.65 24.50
N THR A 73 -19.30 -31.38 25.07
CA THR A 73 -20.70 -30.96 25.11
C THR A 73 -20.95 -30.04 26.30
N ILE A 74 -21.37 -28.81 26.02
CA ILE A 74 -21.77 -27.85 27.05
C ILE A 74 -23.30 -27.85 27.14
N PRO A 75 -23.90 -28.14 28.32
CA PRO A 75 -25.34 -28.07 28.49
C PRO A 75 -25.89 -26.68 28.15
N PRO A 76 -27.10 -26.60 27.56
CA PRO A 76 -27.67 -25.33 27.10
C PRO A 76 -27.85 -24.31 28.23
N GLU A 77 -28.12 -24.78 29.45
CA GLU A 77 -28.35 -23.99 30.66
C GLU A 77 -27.08 -23.32 31.23
N VAL A 78 -25.89 -23.76 30.79
CA VAL A 78 -24.63 -23.18 31.27
C VAL A 78 -24.38 -21.83 30.60
N ASN A 79 -24.49 -20.77 31.40
CA ASN A 79 -24.10 -19.41 31.04
C ASN A 79 -22.60 -19.22 31.24
N LEU A 80 -21.85 -19.27 30.13
CA LEU A 80 -20.43 -18.94 30.14
C LEU A 80 -20.26 -17.43 30.32
N GLN A 81 -19.45 -17.02 31.30
CA GLN A 81 -18.98 -15.64 31.42
C GLN A 81 -17.57 -15.56 30.85
N LEU A 82 -17.46 -15.04 29.64
CA LEU A 82 -16.20 -14.85 28.96
C LEU A 82 -15.62 -13.50 29.37
N LYS A 83 -14.40 -13.50 29.89
CA LYS A 83 -13.57 -12.28 30.04
C LYS A 83 -12.16 -12.48 29.46
N ASN A 84 -11.84 -13.69 29.06
CA ASN A 84 -10.54 -14.11 28.53
C ASN A 84 -10.60 -14.59 27.07
N VAL A 85 -11.75 -14.41 26.41
CA VAL A 85 -11.99 -14.79 25.02
C VAL A 85 -12.58 -13.61 24.26
N ALA A 86 -12.13 -13.39 23.04
CA ALA A 86 -12.67 -12.38 22.12
C ALA A 86 -12.94 -13.00 20.74
N ALA A 87 -14.05 -12.60 20.14
CA ALA A 87 -14.36 -12.90 18.75
C ALA A 87 -13.67 -11.88 17.83
N VAL A 88 -12.94 -12.40 16.85
CA VAL A 88 -12.07 -11.59 15.99
C VAL A 88 -12.32 -11.82 14.51
N SER A 89 -12.13 -10.76 13.73
CA SER A 89 -12.02 -10.83 12.28
C SER A 89 -10.56 -11.02 11.94
N LEU A 90 -10.34 -11.84 10.93
CA LEU A 90 -9.03 -12.14 10.40
C LEU A 90 -8.97 -11.61 8.97
N GLN A 91 -7.87 -10.94 8.66
CA GLN A 91 -7.59 -10.45 7.32
C GLN A 91 -6.16 -10.85 6.97
N ALA A 92 -5.98 -11.42 5.78
CA ALA A 92 -4.66 -11.72 5.26
C ALA A 92 -4.62 -11.41 3.77
N GLU A 93 -3.43 -11.14 3.25
CA GLU A 93 -3.20 -11.07 1.82
C GLU A 93 -2.44 -12.33 1.39
N LEU A 94 -3.00 -13.05 0.43
CA LEU A 94 -2.35 -14.18 -0.21
C LEU A 94 -1.57 -13.67 -1.43
N PRO A 95 -0.23 -13.71 -1.41
CA PRO A 95 0.58 -13.27 -2.53
C PRO A 95 0.30 -14.11 -3.78
N PRO A 96 0.48 -13.54 -4.99
CA PRO A 96 0.43 -14.34 -6.21
C PRO A 96 1.49 -15.43 -6.16
N PHE A 97 1.17 -16.59 -6.74
CA PHE A 97 2.04 -17.77 -6.78
C PHE A 97 2.42 -18.39 -5.43
N ALA A 98 1.82 -17.94 -4.32
CA ALA A 98 2.00 -18.56 -3.02
C ALA A 98 1.67 -20.06 -3.07
N LYS A 99 2.53 -20.87 -2.46
CA LYS A 99 2.47 -22.34 -2.51
C LYS A 99 1.96 -22.93 -1.19
N PRO A 100 1.28 -24.09 -1.24
CA PRO A 100 0.92 -24.80 -0.02
C PRO A 100 2.12 -25.00 0.90
N GLY A 101 1.94 -24.76 2.19
CA GLY A 101 3.00 -24.81 3.20
C GLY A 101 3.77 -23.50 3.43
N GLN A 102 3.63 -22.50 2.57
CA GLN A 102 4.18 -21.16 2.84
C GLN A 102 3.35 -20.44 3.90
N THR A 103 4.01 -19.56 4.65
CA THR A 103 3.35 -18.75 5.68
C THR A 103 3.04 -17.34 5.19
N ILE A 104 1.93 -16.78 5.67
CA ILE A 104 1.53 -15.39 5.43
C ILE A 104 1.16 -14.71 6.74
N ASP A 105 1.30 -13.39 6.76
CA ASP A 105 0.91 -12.57 7.89
C ASP A 105 -0.62 -12.45 7.99
N VAL A 106 -1.12 -12.40 9.23
CA VAL A 106 -2.55 -12.22 9.51
C VAL A 106 -2.74 -10.99 10.38
N THR A 107 -3.64 -10.11 9.99
CA THR A 107 -4.14 -9.02 10.81
C THR A 107 -5.39 -9.51 11.55
N VAL A 108 -5.44 -9.25 12.85
CA VAL A 108 -6.49 -9.69 13.75
C VAL A 108 -7.13 -8.47 14.39
N SER A 109 -8.45 -8.36 14.30
CA SER A 109 -9.19 -7.24 14.89
C SER A 109 -10.37 -7.76 15.68
N SER A 110 -10.61 -7.21 16.87
CA SER A 110 -11.82 -7.50 17.64
C SER A 110 -13.05 -7.05 16.85
N ILE A 111 -14.05 -7.93 16.70
CA ILE A 111 -15.37 -7.58 16.14
C ILE A 111 -16.34 -7.20 17.27
N GLY A 112 -16.10 -7.74 18.46
CA GLY A 112 -16.89 -7.48 19.65
C GLY A 112 -16.41 -6.24 20.41
N ASN A 113 -16.51 -6.33 21.73
CA ASN A 113 -16.22 -5.25 22.67
C ASN A 113 -14.98 -5.54 23.55
N ALA A 114 -14.12 -6.46 23.11
CA ALA A 114 -12.84 -6.72 23.77
C ALA A 114 -12.01 -5.42 23.87
N LYS A 115 -11.52 -5.15 25.08
CA LYS A 115 -10.72 -3.94 25.38
C LYS A 115 -9.30 -4.04 24.84
N SER A 116 -8.77 -5.25 24.73
CA SER A 116 -7.39 -5.50 24.28
C SER A 116 -7.24 -6.95 23.83
N LEU A 117 -6.51 -7.16 22.72
CA LEU A 117 -6.08 -8.48 22.25
C LEU A 117 -4.67 -8.85 22.73
N ARG A 118 -4.03 -8.00 23.53
CA ARG A 118 -2.65 -8.21 24.00
C ARG A 118 -2.54 -9.49 24.83
N GLY A 119 -1.53 -10.31 24.52
CA GLY A 119 -1.26 -11.56 25.23
C GLY A 119 -2.20 -12.70 24.83
N GLY A 120 -3.14 -12.45 23.91
CA GLY A 120 -4.04 -13.49 23.41
C GLY A 120 -3.38 -14.37 22.35
N SER A 121 -3.90 -15.58 22.20
CA SER A 121 -3.58 -16.49 21.10
C SER A 121 -4.83 -16.74 20.27
N LEU A 122 -4.71 -16.57 18.95
CA LEU A 122 -5.73 -16.97 17.99
C LEU A 122 -5.79 -18.49 17.92
N MET A 123 -6.99 -19.03 18.11
CA MET A 123 -7.32 -20.43 17.85
C MET A 123 -7.39 -20.68 16.34
N MET A 124 -7.11 -21.92 15.95
CA MET A 124 -7.13 -22.34 14.54
C MET A 124 -8.40 -21.88 13.84
N ALA A 125 -8.24 -21.09 12.78
CA ALA A 125 -9.34 -20.48 12.05
C ALA A 125 -9.08 -20.50 10.54
N PRO A 126 -10.06 -20.88 9.71
CA PRO A 126 -9.90 -20.87 8.27
C PRO A 126 -9.99 -19.44 7.69
N LEU A 127 -9.11 -19.15 6.73
CA LEU A 127 -9.13 -17.93 5.93
C LEU A 127 -9.69 -18.26 4.54
N LYS A 128 -10.76 -17.56 4.18
CA LYS A 128 -11.52 -17.78 2.95
C LYS A 128 -11.30 -16.67 1.94
N GLY A 129 -11.28 -17.04 0.67
CA GLY A 129 -11.34 -16.10 -0.45
C GLY A 129 -12.76 -15.59 -0.69
N VAL A 130 -12.89 -14.69 -1.67
CA VAL A 130 -14.18 -14.14 -2.13
C VAL A 130 -15.12 -15.19 -2.71
N ASP A 131 -14.58 -16.32 -3.14
CA ASP A 131 -15.30 -17.51 -3.63
C ASP A 131 -15.79 -18.43 -2.49
N GLY A 132 -15.48 -18.10 -1.23
CA GLY A 132 -15.83 -18.88 -0.05
C GLY A 132 -14.93 -20.10 0.19
N ALA A 133 -13.97 -20.38 -0.68
CA ALA A 133 -13.01 -21.47 -0.52
C ALA A 133 -11.95 -21.13 0.54
N ILE A 134 -11.49 -22.14 1.26
CA ILE A 134 -10.40 -21.99 2.25
C ILE A 134 -9.07 -22.00 1.50
N TYR A 135 -8.29 -20.94 1.66
CA TYR A 135 -6.97 -20.80 1.05
C TYR A 135 -5.82 -20.89 2.06
N ALA A 136 -6.07 -20.54 3.32
CA ALA A 136 -5.08 -20.62 4.37
C ALA A 136 -5.74 -20.93 5.72
N ILE A 137 -4.96 -21.46 6.66
CA ILE A 137 -5.36 -21.69 8.04
C ILE A 137 -4.52 -20.79 8.94
N ALA A 138 -5.19 -19.96 9.75
CA ALA A 138 -4.56 -19.03 10.67
C ALA A 138 -4.56 -19.56 12.11
N GLN A 139 -3.44 -19.39 12.81
CA GLN A 139 -3.27 -19.69 14.23
C GLN A 139 -2.04 -18.95 14.78
N GLY A 140 -2.06 -18.55 16.05
CA GLY A 140 -0.84 -18.11 16.73
C GLY A 140 -1.02 -16.94 17.69
N ASN A 141 0.08 -16.48 18.25
CA ASN A 141 0.10 -15.43 19.26
C ASN A 141 -0.13 -14.05 18.63
N VAL A 142 -1.04 -13.27 19.22
CA VAL A 142 -1.39 -11.94 18.72
C VAL A 142 -0.42 -10.91 19.27
N VAL A 143 0.28 -10.23 18.37
CA VAL A 143 1.15 -9.10 18.70
C VAL A 143 0.37 -7.81 18.48
N VAL A 144 0.14 -7.07 19.56
CA VAL A 144 -0.56 -5.77 19.54
C VAL A 144 0.47 -4.65 19.57
N GLY A 145 0.46 -3.78 18.56
CA GLY A 145 1.30 -2.60 18.52
C GLY A 145 0.68 -1.49 19.36
N GLY A 146 1.13 -1.29 20.60
CA GLY A 146 0.67 -0.17 21.43
C GLY A 146 1.08 -0.30 22.90
N LEU A 147 1.44 0.83 23.50
CA LEU A 147 1.61 0.99 24.95
C LEU A 147 0.33 1.64 25.47
N GLY A 148 -0.42 0.88 26.28
CA GLY A 148 -1.50 1.43 27.09
C GLY A 148 -0.96 1.45 28.51
N ALA A 149 -0.63 2.63 29.02
CA ALA A 149 -0.24 2.83 30.39
C ALA A 149 -1.37 3.61 31.07
N GLU A 150 -1.95 3.01 32.11
CA GLU A 150 -2.89 3.69 33.00
C GLU A 150 -2.09 4.15 34.22
N ALA A 151 -2.02 5.46 34.45
CA ALA A 151 -1.39 6.05 35.63
C ALA A 151 -2.35 7.09 36.22
N GLY A 152 -2.96 6.76 37.36
CA GLY A 152 -3.92 7.64 38.05
C GLY A 152 -5.16 7.96 37.20
N GLU A 153 -5.57 9.23 37.17
CA GLU A 153 -6.71 9.74 36.38
C GLU A 153 -6.39 10.00 34.90
N SER A 154 -5.14 9.80 34.48
CA SER A 154 -4.71 10.08 33.10
C SER A 154 -4.55 8.79 32.29
N LYS A 155 -5.40 8.65 31.27
CA LYS A 155 -5.36 7.54 30.31
C LYS A 155 -4.67 7.97 29.03
N ILE A 156 -3.41 7.56 28.84
CA ILE A 156 -2.70 7.74 27.56
C ILE A 156 -2.77 6.43 26.79
N THR A 157 -3.59 6.39 25.74
CA THR A 157 -3.67 5.23 24.84
C THR A 157 -2.94 5.57 23.54
N ILE A 158 -1.74 5.03 23.37
CA ILE A 158 -1.00 5.10 22.10
C ILE A 158 -1.30 3.82 21.32
N ASN A 159 -2.00 3.97 20.19
CA ASN A 159 -2.50 2.92 19.28
C ASN A 159 -3.78 2.19 19.73
N VAL A 160 -4.31 1.35 18.84
CA VAL A 160 -5.58 0.63 19.01
C VAL A 160 -5.31 -0.77 19.61
N PRO A 161 -5.54 -1.00 20.91
CA PRO A 161 -5.20 -2.27 21.58
C PRO A 161 -6.11 -3.45 21.18
N SER A 162 -7.23 -3.16 20.52
CA SER A 162 -8.20 -4.13 20.01
C SER A 162 -7.85 -4.70 18.63
N ALA A 163 -6.70 -4.30 18.06
CA ALA A 163 -6.16 -4.84 16.81
C ALA A 163 -4.71 -5.28 17.00
N GLY A 164 -4.32 -6.33 16.28
CA GLY A 164 -2.98 -6.90 16.33
C GLY A 164 -2.61 -7.64 15.05
N ARG A 165 -1.40 -8.18 15.01
CA ARG A 165 -0.87 -8.96 13.90
C ARG A 165 -0.29 -10.27 14.41
N ILE A 166 -0.41 -11.31 13.61
CA ILE A 166 0.28 -12.58 13.80
C ILE A 166 1.23 -12.73 12.60
N PRO A 167 2.52 -12.37 12.77
CA PRO A 167 3.51 -12.56 11.73
C PRO A 167 3.65 -14.04 11.37
N ASN A 168 3.64 -14.38 10.08
CA ASN A 168 3.64 -15.77 9.60
C ASN A 168 2.54 -16.64 10.25
N GLY A 169 1.43 -16.01 10.65
CA GLY A 169 0.37 -16.61 11.45
C GLY A 169 -0.62 -17.48 10.67
N ALA A 170 -0.51 -17.55 9.34
CA ALA A 170 -1.32 -18.45 8.55
C ALA A 170 -0.47 -19.28 7.60
N THR A 171 -0.85 -20.55 7.43
CA THR A 171 -0.25 -21.46 6.46
C THR A 171 -1.16 -21.58 5.25
N VAL A 172 -0.60 -21.43 4.06
CA VAL A 172 -1.33 -21.59 2.80
C VAL A 172 -1.65 -23.07 2.60
N GLU A 173 -2.92 -23.39 2.36
CA GLU A 173 -3.41 -24.74 2.07
C GLU A 173 -3.69 -24.94 0.59
N ARG A 174 -4.04 -23.85 -0.11
CA ARG A 174 -4.48 -23.91 -1.50
C ARG A 174 -3.85 -22.78 -2.29
N GLN A 175 -3.36 -23.11 -3.49
CA GLN A 175 -2.93 -22.11 -4.45
C GLN A 175 -4.16 -21.51 -5.16
N VAL A 176 -4.15 -20.19 -5.40
CA VAL A 176 -5.15 -19.53 -6.25
C VAL A 176 -5.01 -20.04 -7.69
N PRO A 177 -6.13 -20.41 -8.36
CA PRO A 177 -6.10 -20.75 -9.77
C PRO A 177 -5.42 -19.65 -10.57
N ASP A 178 -4.32 -20.02 -11.21
CA ASP A 178 -3.44 -19.08 -11.87
C ASP A 178 -3.83 -18.93 -13.35
N THR A 179 -4.02 -17.71 -13.80
CA THR A 179 -4.20 -17.41 -15.24
C THR A 179 -2.87 -17.21 -15.95
N PHE A 180 -1.77 -17.10 -15.20
CA PHE A 180 -0.42 -17.00 -15.72
C PHE A 180 0.01 -18.33 -16.36
N GLY A 181 0.07 -18.33 -17.69
CA GLY A 181 0.40 -19.50 -18.51
C GLY A 181 -0.76 -20.06 -19.33
N LYS A 182 -1.92 -19.39 -19.36
CA LYS A 182 -2.90 -19.65 -20.43
C LYS A 182 -2.38 -19.12 -21.77
N GLU A 183 -2.78 -19.77 -22.86
CA GLU A 183 -2.47 -19.35 -24.22
C GLU A 183 -2.90 -17.89 -24.43
N GLY A 184 -2.04 -17.12 -25.11
CA GLY A 184 -2.29 -15.73 -25.41
C GLY A 184 -1.12 -14.80 -25.07
N PRO A 185 -1.30 -13.49 -25.30
CA PRO A 185 -0.28 -12.50 -25.00
C PRO A 185 -0.06 -12.31 -23.50
N ILE A 186 1.08 -11.72 -23.14
CA ILE A 186 1.33 -11.17 -21.81
C ILE A 186 0.82 -9.74 -21.83
N VAL A 187 0.03 -9.35 -20.83
CA VAL A 187 -0.46 -7.97 -20.72
C VAL A 187 0.22 -7.29 -19.54
N LEU A 188 0.84 -6.15 -19.80
CA LEU A 188 1.45 -5.27 -18.81
C LEU A 188 0.50 -4.10 -18.56
N ASN A 189 0.12 -3.89 -17.30
CA ASN A 189 -0.74 -2.80 -16.87
C ASN A 189 0.10 -1.71 -16.19
N LEU A 190 0.20 -0.52 -16.77
CA LEU A 190 0.82 0.63 -16.13
C LEU A 190 0.12 0.94 -14.81
N ARG A 191 0.91 1.25 -13.78
CA ARG A 191 0.41 1.69 -12.48
C ARG A 191 -0.27 3.06 -12.55
N GLN A 192 0.17 3.89 -13.50
CA GLN A 192 -0.43 5.18 -13.79
C GLN A 192 -0.76 5.27 -15.28
N ALA A 193 -2.03 5.53 -15.60
CA ALA A 193 -2.50 5.69 -16.97
C ALA A 193 -1.81 6.88 -17.65
N ASP A 194 -1.09 6.61 -18.74
CA ASP A 194 -0.42 7.63 -19.55
C ASP A 194 -0.05 7.08 -20.94
N PHE A 195 -0.63 7.65 -22.00
CA PHE A 195 -0.40 7.20 -23.38
C PHE A 195 1.07 7.35 -23.82
N THR A 196 1.75 8.42 -23.40
CA THR A 196 3.13 8.68 -23.82
C THR A 196 4.08 7.65 -23.20
N THR A 197 3.86 7.31 -21.94
CA THR A 197 4.61 6.27 -21.22
C THR A 197 4.33 4.91 -21.81
N ALA A 198 3.07 4.61 -22.15
CA ALA A 198 2.71 3.35 -22.78
C ALA A 198 3.42 3.15 -24.14
N GLU A 199 3.40 4.15 -25.02
CA GLU A 199 4.12 4.12 -26.30
C GLU A 199 5.64 3.98 -26.13
N ARG A 200 6.24 4.72 -25.19
CA ARG A 200 7.68 4.59 -24.91
C ARG A 200 8.07 3.21 -24.41
N ILE A 201 7.21 2.56 -23.63
CA ILE A 201 7.42 1.17 -23.22
C ILE A 201 7.37 0.25 -24.43
N VAL A 202 6.38 0.42 -25.32
CA VAL A 202 6.26 -0.38 -26.55
C VAL A 202 7.52 -0.26 -27.42
N GLU A 203 7.99 0.97 -27.66
CA GLU A 203 9.23 1.23 -28.42
C GLU A 203 10.44 0.54 -27.77
N ALA A 204 10.60 0.66 -26.46
CA ALA A 204 11.72 0.07 -25.74
C ALA A 204 11.68 -1.47 -25.78
N VAL A 205 10.48 -2.06 -25.68
CA VAL A 205 10.28 -3.52 -25.76
C VAL A 205 10.58 -4.02 -27.18
N ASN A 206 10.02 -3.40 -28.22
CA ASN A 206 10.26 -3.78 -29.61
C ASN A 206 11.72 -3.61 -30.02
N LYS A 207 12.40 -2.57 -29.51
CA LYS A 207 13.84 -2.38 -29.72
C LYS A 207 14.68 -3.46 -29.06
N THR A 208 14.29 -3.94 -27.88
CA THR A 208 15.07 -4.93 -27.10
C THR A 208 14.85 -6.34 -27.63
N LEU A 209 13.61 -6.70 -27.95
CA LEU A 209 13.24 -8.06 -28.36
C LEU A 209 13.30 -8.27 -29.89
N GLY A 210 13.26 -7.19 -30.66
CA GLY A 210 13.22 -7.20 -32.11
C GLY A 210 11.81 -7.47 -32.66
N GLY A 211 11.45 -6.74 -33.72
CA GLY A 211 10.15 -6.84 -34.38
C GLY A 211 9.00 -6.18 -33.60
N ASP A 212 7.78 -6.32 -34.14
CA ASP A 212 6.56 -5.73 -33.57
C ASP A 212 5.89 -6.71 -32.58
N VAL A 213 6.59 -6.99 -31.48
CA VAL A 213 6.13 -7.95 -30.45
C VAL A 213 5.27 -7.30 -29.38
N ALA A 214 5.38 -5.99 -29.17
CA ALA A 214 4.61 -5.21 -28.21
C ALA A 214 3.72 -4.18 -28.91
N GLN A 215 2.51 -3.98 -28.36
CA GLN A 215 1.52 -3.02 -28.84
C GLN A 215 0.78 -2.41 -27.64
N ALA A 216 0.59 -1.09 -27.63
CA ALA A 216 -0.26 -0.43 -26.65
C ALA A 216 -1.72 -0.61 -27.07
N ILE A 217 -2.56 -1.09 -26.14
CA ILE A 217 -4.01 -1.24 -26.36
C ILE A 217 -4.74 0.01 -25.91
N ASP A 218 -4.31 0.58 -24.77
CA ASP A 218 -4.84 1.80 -24.17
C ASP A 218 -3.77 2.48 -23.29
N ALA A 219 -4.13 3.55 -22.57
CA ALA A 219 -3.21 4.30 -21.71
C ALA A 219 -2.64 3.50 -20.51
N THR A 220 -3.18 2.32 -20.24
CA THR A 220 -2.77 1.42 -19.15
C THR A 220 -2.29 0.06 -19.63
N SER A 221 -2.85 -0.48 -20.70
CA SER A 221 -2.65 -1.86 -21.10
C SER A 221 -1.69 -1.95 -22.29
N ILE A 222 -0.59 -2.68 -22.12
CA ILE A 222 0.36 -3.01 -23.18
C ILE A 222 0.37 -4.52 -23.38
N GLN A 223 0.14 -4.95 -24.61
CA GLN A 223 0.15 -6.35 -24.99
C GLN A 223 1.52 -6.73 -25.56
N VAL A 224 2.15 -7.76 -25.00
CA VAL A 224 3.42 -8.32 -25.49
C VAL A 224 3.18 -9.77 -25.93
N ARG A 225 3.47 -10.07 -27.20
CA ARG A 225 3.44 -11.43 -27.73
C ARG A 225 4.56 -12.22 -27.06
N GLY A 226 4.19 -13.34 -26.45
CA GLY A 226 5.12 -14.21 -25.74
C GLY A 226 4.91 -15.68 -26.11
N PRO A 227 5.87 -16.54 -25.75
CA PRO A 227 5.78 -17.98 -25.98
C PRO A 227 4.60 -18.60 -25.20
N ALA A 228 4.08 -19.72 -25.69
CA ALA A 228 3.05 -20.49 -25.00
C ALA A 228 3.59 -21.22 -23.76
N GLU A 229 4.87 -21.64 -23.81
CA GLU A 229 5.50 -22.35 -22.71
C GLU A 229 5.70 -21.47 -21.47
N ARG A 230 5.26 -21.97 -20.31
CA ARG A 230 5.34 -21.26 -19.04
C ARG A 230 6.76 -20.86 -18.66
N ASN A 231 7.74 -21.74 -18.85
CA ASN A 231 9.14 -21.46 -18.51
C ASN A 231 9.70 -20.31 -19.34
N GLN A 232 9.46 -20.33 -20.65
CA GLN A 232 9.90 -19.28 -21.56
C GLN A 232 9.20 -17.94 -21.26
N ARG A 233 7.92 -17.96 -20.83
CA ARG A 233 7.21 -16.76 -20.38
C ARG A 233 7.86 -16.12 -19.16
N VAL A 234 8.28 -16.92 -18.18
CA VAL A 234 9.00 -16.41 -16.99
C VAL A 234 10.30 -15.73 -17.42
N SER A 235 11.06 -16.35 -18.33
CA SER A 235 12.28 -15.74 -18.89
C SER A 235 12.00 -14.43 -19.62
N LEU A 236 10.98 -14.39 -20.48
CA LEU A 236 10.59 -13.18 -21.21
C LEU A 236 10.20 -12.05 -20.24
N ILE A 237 9.42 -12.35 -19.20
CA ILE A 237 9.01 -11.36 -18.20
C ILE A 237 10.24 -10.82 -17.45
N SER A 238 11.18 -11.67 -17.09
CA SER A 238 12.43 -11.23 -16.47
C SER A 238 13.22 -10.26 -17.35
N VAL A 239 13.24 -10.48 -18.67
CA VAL A 239 13.84 -9.53 -19.62
C VAL A 239 13.05 -8.21 -19.63
N LEU A 240 11.73 -8.29 -19.82
CA LEU A 240 10.84 -7.11 -19.86
C LEU A 240 11.00 -6.24 -18.60
N GLU A 241 10.98 -6.85 -17.42
CA GLU A 241 11.08 -6.16 -16.12
C GLU A 241 12.36 -5.33 -15.94
N ASN A 242 13.44 -5.67 -16.67
CA ASN A 242 14.73 -4.99 -16.57
C ASN A 242 14.97 -3.96 -17.69
N ILE A 243 14.03 -3.82 -18.65
CA ILE A 243 14.11 -2.77 -19.65
C ILE A 243 13.90 -1.42 -18.96
N GLU A 244 14.78 -0.47 -19.28
CA GLU A 244 14.73 0.89 -18.77
C GLU A 244 13.97 1.80 -19.75
N VAL A 245 13.05 2.59 -19.21
CA VAL A 245 12.20 3.52 -19.97
C VAL A 245 12.17 4.85 -19.24
N VAL A 246 12.26 5.95 -19.97
CA VAL A 246 12.02 7.29 -19.42
C VAL A 246 10.53 7.58 -19.50
N PRO A 247 9.76 7.52 -18.39
CA PRO A 247 8.33 7.75 -18.44
C PRO A 247 8.01 9.19 -18.87
N ALA A 248 6.77 9.44 -19.26
CA ALA A 248 6.31 10.80 -19.51
C ALA A 248 6.37 11.60 -18.20
N GLN A 249 6.58 12.91 -18.33
CA GLN A 249 6.58 13.77 -17.16
C GLN A 249 5.19 13.77 -16.52
N THR A 250 5.14 13.42 -15.24
CA THR A 250 3.90 13.41 -14.47
C THR A 250 3.33 14.82 -14.34
N ALA A 251 2.01 14.92 -14.35
CA ALA A 251 1.33 16.18 -14.04
C ALA A 251 1.75 16.68 -12.65
N ALA A 252 1.93 17.99 -12.54
CA ALA A 252 2.18 18.70 -11.30
C ALA A 252 1.10 18.37 -10.24
N LYS A 253 1.49 17.78 -9.11
CA LYS A 253 0.57 17.45 -8.00
C LYS A 253 1.06 18.03 -6.68
N VAL A 254 0.14 18.57 -5.89
CA VAL A 254 0.34 18.99 -4.50
C VAL A 254 -0.49 18.06 -3.61
N ILE A 255 0.16 17.36 -2.69
CA ILE A 255 -0.49 16.43 -1.76
C ILE A 255 -0.45 17.06 -0.37
N VAL A 256 -1.61 17.14 0.30
CA VAL A 256 -1.73 17.66 1.65
C VAL A 256 -2.24 16.56 2.57
N ASN A 257 -1.47 16.22 3.61
CA ASN A 257 -1.91 15.31 4.66
C ASN A 257 -2.60 16.11 5.77
N SER A 258 -3.92 15.99 5.87
CA SER A 258 -4.73 16.73 6.86
C SER A 258 -4.50 16.31 8.32
N ARG A 259 -3.96 15.11 8.57
CA ARG A 259 -3.64 14.62 9.92
C ARG A 259 -2.33 15.20 10.44
N THR A 260 -1.31 15.31 9.58
CA THR A 260 0.04 15.73 9.99
C THR A 260 0.37 17.16 9.58
N GLY A 261 -0.48 17.81 8.78
CA GLY A 261 -0.21 19.12 8.19
C GLY A 261 0.88 19.11 7.12
N THR A 262 1.32 17.93 6.67
CA THR A 262 2.45 17.80 5.72
C THR A 262 2.00 18.09 4.30
N ILE A 263 2.69 18.98 3.60
CA ILE A 263 2.50 19.28 2.19
C ILE A 263 3.68 18.74 1.38
N VAL A 264 3.40 17.96 0.35
CA VAL A 264 4.38 17.48 -0.63
C VAL A 264 4.05 18.10 -1.98
N ILE A 265 4.98 18.90 -2.52
CA ILE A 265 4.85 19.59 -3.80
C ILE A 265 5.71 18.85 -4.83
N GLY A 266 5.08 18.36 -5.90
CA GLY A 266 5.79 17.72 -7.00
C GLY A 266 6.70 18.68 -7.77
N GLN A 267 7.74 18.14 -8.40
CA GLN A 267 8.83 18.89 -9.05
C GLN A 267 8.37 19.91 -10.11
N ASN A 268 7.25 19.65 -10.79
CA ASN A 268 6.75 20.49 -11.89
C ASN A 268 5.59 21.42 -11.49
N VAL A 269 5.29 21.56 -10.20
CA VAL A 269 4.20 22.44 -9.74
C VAL A 269 4.66 23.90 -9.77
N LYS A 270 4.01 24.71 -10.62
CA LYS A 270 4.03 26.16 -10.52
C LYS A 270 2.81 26.62 -9.73
N VAL A 271 3.01 27.06 -8.49
CA VAL A 271 1.94 27.62 -7.66
C VAL A 271 1.88 29.14 -7.84
N GLY A 272 0.72 29.65 -8.25
CA GLY A 272 0.40 31.08 -8.17
C GLY A 272 -0.19 31.44 -6.80
N PRO A 273 -0.39 32.73 -6.50
CA PRO A 273 -1.09 33.15 -5.30
C PRO A 273 -2.50 32.56 -5.27
N ALA A 274 -2.80 31.79 -4.23
CA ALA A 274 -4.11 31.18 -4.03
C ALA A 274 -4.34 30.93 -2.53
N ALA A 275 -5.59 31.08 -2.10
CA ALA A 275 -6.04 30.71 -0.77
C ALA A 275 -7.12 29.64 -0.93
N VAL A 276 -6.89 28.45 -0.37
CA VAL A 276 -7.86 27.35 -0.36
C VAL A 276 -8.10 26.92 1.07
N SER A 277 -9.36 26.91 1.49
CA SER A 277 -9.79 26.43 2.80
C SER A 277 -10.56 25.12 2.65
N HIS A 278 -10.19 24.11 3.44
CA HIS A 278 -10.89 22.83 3.48
C HIS A 278 -10.89 22.29 4.91
N GLY A 279 -12.07 22.19 5.54
CA GLY A 279 -12.19 21.80 6.95
C GLY A 279 -11.67 22.89 7.89
N ASN A 280 -10.75 22.55 8.78
CA ASN A 280 -10.08 23.49 9.70
C ASN A 280 -8.68 23.92 9.22
N MET A 281 -8.37 23.72 7.93
CA MET A 281 -7.07 24.07 7.35
C MET A 281 -7.23 25.16 6.29
N THR A 282 -6.40 26.19 6.40
CA THR A 282 -6.27 27.25 5.40
C THR A 282 -4.85 27.23 4.85
N VAL A 283 -4.73 27.02 3.53
CA VAL A 283 -3.43 27.08 2.84
C VAL A 283 -3.37 28.41 2.09
N THR A 284 -2.39 29.23 2.44
CA THR A 284 -2.14 30.53 1.80
C THR A 284 -0.80 30.50 1.09
N ILE A 285 -0.83 30.70 -0.22
CA ILE A 285 0.37 30.83 -1.05
C ILE A 285 0.53 32.31 -1.38
N ALA A 286 1.55 32.96 -0.82
CA ALA A 286 1.87 34.36 -1.09
C ALA A 286 3.07 34.44 -2.05
N ALA A 287 2.96 35.25 -3.11
CA ALA A 287 4.11 35.59 -3.94
C ALA A 287 4.73 36.89 -3.43
N ASP A 288 6.03 36.87 -3.12
CA ASP A 288 6.83 38.06 -2.78
C ASP A 288 7.89 38.25 -3.86
N PRO A 289 7.54 38.85 -5.02
CA PRO A 289 8.47 39.01 -6.12
C PRO A 289 9.60 39.95 -5.73
N LYS A 290 10.84 39.44 -5.68
CA LYS A 290 12.02 40.25 -5.41
C LYS A 290 12.53 40.85 -6.72
N VAL A 291 12.65 42.18 -6.74
CA VAL A 291 13.18 42.91 -7.89
C VAL A 291 14.70 42.98 -7.76
N SER A 292 15.42 42.45 -8.75
CA SER A 292 16.87 42.63 -8.86
C SER A 292 17.12 43.77 -9.84
N GLN A 293 17.41 44.95 -9.29
CA GLN A 293 17.74 46.15 -10.06
C GLN A 293 19.25 46.41 -10.02
N PRO A 294 19.94 46.41 -11.16
CA PRO A 294 21.36 46.78 -11.25
C PRO A 294 21.61 48.24 -10.85
N ALA A 295 22.84 48.56 -10.44
CA ALA A 295 23.23 49.89 -9.98
C ALA A 295 22.95 50.98 -11.06
N PRO A 296 22.66 52.23 -10.66
CA PRO A 296 22.42 53.33 -11.61
C PRO A 296 23.59 53.49 -12.59
N LEU A 297 23.30 53.74 -13.87
CA LEU A 297 24.25 53.83 -15.00
C LEU A 297 24.89 52.50 -15.45
N SER A 298 24.56 51.37 -14.81
CA SER A 298 24.89 50.07 -15.39
C SER A 298 23.96 49.78 -16.58
N ARG A 299 24.49 49.18 -17.65
CA ARG A 299 23.68 48.74 -18.81
C ARG A 299 22.85 47.47 -18.51
N GLY A 300 22.62 47.15 -17.24
CA GLY A 300 21.86 45.99 -16.81
C GLY A 300 20.36 46.25 -16.87
N GLN A 301 19.57 45.21 -17.14
CA GLN A 301 18.11 45.29 -17.13
C GLN A 301 17.58 44.79 -15.79
N THR A 302 16.60 45.49 -15.23
CA THR A 302 15.88 45.03 -14.04
C THR A 302 15.14 43.73 -14.36
N VAL A 303 15.37 42.69 -13.56
CA VAL A 303 14.65 41.41 -13.67
C VAL A 303 13.81 41.14 -12.43
N VAL A 304 12.59 40.67 -12.64
CA VAL A 304 11.69 40.23 -11.56
C VAL A 304 12.00 38.76 -11.26
N VAL A 305 12.42 38.46 -10.04
CA VAL A 305 12.68 37.09 -9.58
C VAL A 305 11.43 36.60 -8.83
N PRO A 306 10.72 35.57 -9.32
CA PRO A 306 9.59 35.01 -8.61
C PRO A 306 10.06 34.31 -7.34
N ASN A 307 9.47 34.67 -6.20
CA ASN A 307 9.64 34.00 -4.91
C ASN A 307 8.25 33.71 -4.33
N ALA A 308 8.02 32.49 -3.86
CA ALA A 308 6.73 32.10 -3.27
C ALA A 308 6.95 31.60 -1.83
N THR A 309 6.19 32.17 -0.89
CA THR A 309 6.15 31.77 0.51
C THR A 309 4.82 31.08 0.78
N ILE A 310 4.87 29.85 1.30
CA ILE A 310 3.68 29.03 1.55
C ILE A 310 3.48 28.94 3.06
N ALA A 311 2.32 29.36 3.55
CA ALA A 311 1.93 29.29 4.95
C ALA A 311 0.68 28.42 5.12
N VAL A 312 0.65 27.61 6.17
CA VAL A 312 -0.47 26.74 6.53
C VAL A 312 -0.88 27.08 7.94
N ASP A 313 -2.16 27.43 8.11
CA ASP A 313 -2.75 27.63 9.41
C ASP A 313 -3.79 26.54 9.69
N GLN A 314 -3.74 25.96 10.88
CA GLN A 314 -4.67 24.94 11.33
C GLN A 314 -5.22 25.36 12.68
N GLU A 315 -6.52 25.64 12.71
CA GLU A 315 -7.23 25.93 13.96
C GLU A 315 -7.24 24.67 14.83
N LYS A 316 -6.47 24.70 15.92
CA LYS A 316 -6.67 23.80 17.06
C LYS A 316 -7.93 24.27 17.77
N LYS A 317 -9.01 23.48 17.69
CA LYS A 317 -10.17 23.74 18.55
C LYS A 317 -9.72 23.69 20.02
N PRO A 318 -10.18 24.65 20.86
CA PRO A 318 -9.95 24.63 22.29
C PRO A 318 -10.61 23.42 22.97
#